data_AF-A0A951ID82-F1
#
_entry.id   AF-A0A951ID82-F1
#
_cell.length_a   1.000
_cell.length_b   1.000
_cell.length_c   1.000
_cell.angle_alpha   90.00
_cell.angle_beta   90.00
_cell.angle_gamma   90.00
#
_symmetry.space_group_name_H-M   'P 1'
#
loop_
_entity.id
_entity.type
_entity.pdbx_description
1 polymer ?
#
loop_
_entity_poly.entity_id
_entity_poly.type
_entity_poly.pdbx_seq_one_letter_code
_entity_poly.pdbx_strand_id
1 'polypeptide(L)'
;MPVELSERIDNRLSRSKVAYLEAFARTLCGIAPWLQLEEGDAEEKRMRGQYRNWALQAITHAVDPAAKDYLQWTGGQPLVDASFFAFGLIRAPWLWEHLEEPVRKNIVSAFLRTRETLPGYNNWILFSGMIEAFFRQYDLPYDPLRVEYGIREFTQHWYVGDGMYSDGNNFHFDYYNGIVIHPYLTAILEVFNRKNRNYSREKSQADTIARRYAQIQEG
;
A
#
# COMPACT_ATOMS: atom_id res chain seq x y z
N MET A 1 -19.63 -13.95 -4.69
CA MET A 1 -20.28 -13.12 -3.64
C MET A 1 -20.96 -11.94 -4.32
N PRO A 2 -22.26 -11.67 -4.16
CA PRO A 2 -22.92 -10.54 -4.83
C PRO A 2 -22.29 -9.20 -4.38
N VAL A 3 -22.09 -8.25 -5.32
CA VAL A 3 -21.63 -6.89 -4.97
C VAL A 3 -22.85 -6.04 -4.63
N GLU A 4 -22.91 -5.56 -3.39
CA GLU A 4 -23.86 -4.53 -2.97
C GLU A 4 -23.18 -3.16 -3.01
N LEU A 5 -23.78 -2.22 -3.73
CA LEU A 5 -23.24 -0.87 -3.92
C LEU A 5 -24.23 0.15 -3.35
N SER A 6 -23.72 1.22 -2.74
CA SER A 6 -24.51 2.35 -2.24
C SER A 6 -25.45 2.91 -3.32
N GLU A 7 -26.62 3.40 -2.89
CA GLU A 7 -27.57 4.09 -3.77
C GLU A 7 -26.98 5.37 -4.39
N ARG A 8 -26.06 6.04 -3.69
CA ARG A 8 -25.30 7.19 -4.18
C ARG A 8 -23.91 6.73 -4.66
N ILE A 9 -23.79 6.33 -5.91
CA ILE A 9 -22.51 5.92 -6.50
C ILE A 9 -22.28 6.61 -7.86
N ASP A 10 -21.11 7.19 -8.05
CA ASP A 10 -20.80 7.99 -9.25
C ASP A 10 -20.79 7.14 -10.53
N ASN A 11 -20.32 5.89 -10.45
CA ASN A 11 -20.35 4.95 -11.58
C ASN A 11 -20.43 3.49 -11.12
N ARG A 12 -21.65 2.93 -11.14
CA ARG A 12 -21.95 1.57 -10.64
C ARG A 12 -21.20 0.47 -11.40
N LEU A 13 -21.02 0.60 -12.72
CA LEU A 13 -20.35 -0.39 -13.57
C LEU A 13 -18.83 -0.39 -13.41
N SER A 14 -18.24 0.78 -13.17
CA SER A 14 -16.80 0.89 -12.87
C SER A 14 -16.50 0.37 -11.48
N ARG A 15 -17.31 0.76 -10.48
CA ARG A 15 -17.12 0.38 -9.07
C ARG A 15 -17.33 -1.11 -8.82
N SER A 16 -18.27 -1.76 -9.50
CA SER A 16 -18.48 -3.22 -9.35
C SER A 16 -17.28 -4.05 -9.82
N LYS A 17 -16.52 -3.57 -10.82
CA LYS A 17 -15.34 -4.27 -11.35
C LYS A 17 -14.11 -4.20 -10.45
N VAL A 18 -14.05 -3.18 -9.57
CA VAL A 18 -12.88 -2.91 -8.72
C VAL A 18 -13.15 -3.15 -7.23
N ALA A 19 -14.41 -3.29 -6.82
CA ALA A 19 -14.82 -3.47 -5.43
C ALA A 19 -14.14 -4.67 -4.75
N TYR A 20 -13.93 -5.78 -5.48
CA TYR A 20 -13.26 -6.95 -4.91
C TYR A 20 -11.77 -6.71 -4.65
N LEU A 21 -11.08 -5.99 -5.54
CA LEU A 21 -9.68 -5.62 -5.31
C LEU A 21 -9.56 -4.65 -4.13
N GLU A 22 -10.43 -3.67 -4.04
CA GLU A 22 -10.49 -2.73 -2.92
C GLU A 22 -10.67 -3.48 -1.59
N ALA A 23 -11.67 -4.36 -1.52
CA ALA A 23 -11.94 -5.16 -0.32
C ALA A 23 -10.77 -6.10 0.03
N PHE A 24 -10.23 -6.81 -0.95
CA PHE A 24 -9.10 -7.72 -0.75
C PHE A 24 -7.86 -6.98 -0.25
N ALA A 25 -7.41 -5.96 -0.99
CA ALA A 25 -6.13 -5.31 -0.74
C ALA A 25 -6.14 -4.52 0.56
N ARG A 26 -7.22 -3.77 0.85
CA ARG A 26 -7.31 -2.97 2.07
C ARG A 26 -7.48 -3.82 3.31
N THR A 27 -8.25 -4.91 3.24
CA THR A 27 -8.39 -5.86 4.34
C THR A 27 -7.06 -6.54 4.65
N LEU A 28 -6.39 -7.07 3.63
CA LEU A 28 -5.09 -7.73 3.80
C LEU A 28 -4.05 -6.75 4.35
N CYS A 29 -4.03 -5.51 3.84
CA CYS A 29 -3.17 -4.45 4.35
C CYS A 29 -3.45 -4.19 5.84
N GLY A 30 -4.72 -4.03 6.24
CA GLY A 30 -5.11 -3.77 7.62
C GLY A 30 -4.64 -4.83 8.61
N ILE A 31 -4.77 -6.11 8.26
CA ILE A 31 -4.42 -7.25 9.13
C ILE A 31 -2.93 -7.64 9.06
N ALA A 32 -2.19 -7.18 8.04
CA ALA A 32 -0.80 -7.59 7.78
C ALA A 32 0.13 -7.51 9.01
N PRO A 33 0.17 -6.41 9.80
CA PRO A 33 1.04 -6.36 10.98
C PRO A 33 0.77 -7.49 11.98
N TRP A 34 -0.50 -7.83 12.22
CA TRP A 34 -0.86 -8.94 13.11
C TRP A 34 -0.45 -10.30 12.51
N LEU A 35 -0.61 -10.47 11.19
CA LEU A 35 -0.14 -11.67 10.50
C LEU A 35 1.37 -11.85 10.58
N GLN A 36 2.15 -10.78 10.71
CA GLN A 36 3.62 -10.84 10.79
C GLN A 36 4.14 -11.28 12.16
N LEU A 37 3.38 -11.05 13.24
CA LEU A 37 3.82 -11.36 14.60
C LEU A 37 4.09 -12.86 14.78
N GLU A 38 5.04 -13.19 15.65
CA GLU A 38 5.34 -14.58 16.06
C GLU A 38 4.99 -14.81 17.55
N GLU A 39 4.94 -13.76 18.37
CA GLU A 39 4.50 -13.85 19.76
C GLU A 39 2.98 -14.04 19.88
N GLY A 40 2.52 -14.33 21.10
CA GLY A 40 1.11 -14.60 21.41
C GLY A 40 0.93 -15.92 22.17
N ASP A 41 -0.25 -16.08 22.78
CA ASP A 41 -0.64 -17.33 23.42
C ASP A 41 -0.95 -18.43 22.39
N ALA A 42 -1.25 -19.64 22.88
CA ALA A 42 -1.51 -20.78 22.00
C ALA A 42 -2.78 -20.61 21.15
N GLU A 43 -3.79 -19.89 21.64
CA GLU A 43 -5.04 -19.66 20.93
C GLU A 43 -4.84 -18.63 19.81
N GLU A 44 -4.18 -17.52 20.12
CA GLU A 44 -3.84 -16.48 19.15
C GLU A 44 -2.95 -17.04 18.03
N LYS A 45 -1.93 -17.83 18.37
CA LYS A 45 -1.06 -18.48 17.38
C LYS A 45 -1.84 -19.41 16.45
N ARG A 46 -2.78 -20.19 17.00
CA ARG A 46 -3.65 -21.08 16.19
C ARG A 46 -4.53 -20.26 15.26
N MET A 47 -5.14 -19.18 15.77
CA MET A 47 -5.97 -18.27 14.98
C MET A 47 -5.14 -17.64 13.84
N ARG A 48 -3.98 -17.08 14.16
CA ARG A 48 -3.08 -16.47 13.18
C ARG A 48 -2.62 -17.45 12.11
N GLY A 49 -2.32 -18.70 12.47
CA GLY A 49 -2.01 -19.76 11.50
C GLY A 49 -3.14 -19.98 10.50
N GLN A 50 -4.40 -19.99 10.96
CA GLN A 50 -5.56 -20.11 10.08
C GLN A 50 -5.69 -18.91 9.12
N TYR A 51 -5.57 -17.69 9.64
CA TYR A 51 -5.67 -16.47 8.81
C TYR A 51 -4.49 -16.34 7.84
N ARG A 52 -3.28 -16.78 8.21
CA ARG A 52 -2.13 -16.89 7.30
C ARG A 52 -2.45 -17.82 6.14
N ASN A 53 -3.01 -19.00 6.40
CA ASN A 53 -3.41 -19.93 5.34
C ASN A 53 -4.48 -19.33 4.41
N TRP A 54 -5.51 -18.69 4.97
CA TRP A 54 -6.52 -18.00 4.18
C TRP A 54 -5.93 -16.84 3.35
N ALA A 55 -5.00 -16.07 3.92
CA ALA A 55 -4.33 -14.99 3.20
C ALA A 55 -3.53 -15.53 2.00
N LEU A 56 -2.75 -16.60 2.18
CA LEU A 56 -1.98 -17.23 1.10
C LEU A 56 -2.89 -17.74 -0.03
N GLN A 57 -4.00 -18.41 0.31
CA GLN A 57 -4.97 -18.88 -0.67
C GLN A 57 -5.65 -17.70 -1.40
N ALA A 58 -6.09 -16.69 -0.66
CA ALA A 58 -6.73 -15.50 -1.24
C ALA A 58 -5.78 -14.76 -2.19
N ILE A 59 -4.51 -14.58 -1.80
CA ILE A 59 -3.48 -13.99 -2.66
C ILE A 59 -3.31 -14.82 -3.93
N THR A 60 -3.17 -16.14 -3.80
CA THR A 60 -2.97 -17.07 -4.93
C THR A 60 -4.07 -16.92 -5.99
N HIS A 61 -5.33 -16.91 -5.56
CA HIS A 61 -6.46 -16.76 -6.48
C HIS A 61 -6.61 -15.33 -7.03
N ALA A 62 -6.30 -14.31 -6.24
CA ALA A 62 -6.45 -12.91 -6.65
C ALA A 62 -5.51 -12.51 -7.81
N VAL A 63 -4.37 -13.19 -7.95
CA VAL A 63 -3.36 -12.88 -8.97
C VAL A 63 -3.23 -13.93 -10.08
N ASP A 64 -3.94 -15.06 -10.00
CA ASP A 64 -3.91 -16.11 -11.05
C ASP A 64 -4.92 -15.80 -12.16
N PRO A 65 -4.51 -15.47 -13.41
CA PRO A 65 -5.43 -15.16 -14.50
C PRO A 65 -6.36 -16.32 -14.90
N ALA A 66 -6.03 -17.56 -14.52
CA ALA A 66 -6.88 -18.72 -14.76
C ALA A 66 -7.91 -18.97 -13.63
N ALA A 67 -7.75 -18.31 -12.47
CA ALA A 67 -8.68 -18.46 -11.36
C ALA A 67 -9.99 -17.72 -11.62
N LYS A 68 -11.09 -18.28 -11.12
CA LYS A 68 -12.41 -17.63 -11.16
C LYS A 68 -12.44 -16.33 -10.36
N ASP A 69 -11.60 -16.23 -9.34
CA ASP A 69 -11.50 -15.09 -8.43
C ASP A 69 -10.33 -14.15 -8.78
N TYR A 70 -9.81 -14.22 -10.01
CA TYR A 70 -8.81 -13.29 -10.50
C TYR A 70 -9.33 -11.84 -10.46
N LEU A 71 -8.54 -10.94 -9.87
CA LEU A 71 -8.92 -9.54 -9.69
C LEU A 71 -8.44 -8.64 -10.83
N GLN A 72 -9.09 -7.49 -10.99
CA GLN A 72 -8.72 -6.49 -11.99
C GLN A 72 -7.57 -5.61 -11.49
N TRP A 73 -6.41 -5.66 -12.15
CA TRP A 73 -5.18 -4.95 -11.76
C TRP A 73 -4.85 -3.73 -12.63
N THR A 74 -5.68 -3.40 -13.64
CA THR A 74 -5.45 -2.28 -14.55
C THR A 74 -6.45 -1.14 -14.34
N GLY A 75 -5.94 0.09 -14.18
CA GLY A 75 -6.72 1.33 -14.11
C GLY A 75 -6.42 2.19 -12.89
N GLY A 76 -7.09 3.34 -12.78
CA GLY A 76 -6.92 4.30 -11.68
C GLY A 76 -7.16 3.71 -10.29
N GLN A 77 -8.34 3.11 -10.06
CA GLN A 77 -8.66 2.50 -8.78
C GLN A 77 -7.74 1.28 -8.47
N PRO A 78 -7.45 0.39 -9.44
CA PRO A 78 -6.47 -0.68 -9.22
C PRO A 78 -5.05 -0.20 -8.84
N LEU A 79 -4.58 0.96 -9.30
CA LEU A 79 -3.33 1.55 -8.81
C LEU A 79 -3.39 1.81 -7.29
N VAL A 80 -4.48 2.41 -6.83
CA VAL A 80 -4.70 2.69 -5.40
C VAL A 80 -4.68 1.39 -4.61
N ASP A 81 -5.49 0.41 -5.00
CA ASP A 81 -5.65 -0.81 -4.23
C ASP A 81 -4.41 -1.73 -4.33
N ALA A 82 -3.73 -1.77 -5.47
CA ALA A 82 -2.43 -2.45 -5.59
C ALA A 82 -1.39 -1.87 -4.64
N SER A 83 -1.41 -0.54 -4.41
CA SER A 83 -0.50 0.08 -3.44
C SER A 83 -0.78 -0.35 -2.00
N PHE A 84 -2.05 -0.55 -1.63
CA PHE A 84 -2.41 -1.11 -0.31
C PHE A 84 -1.94 -2.56 -0.19
N PHE A 85 -2.08 -3.35 -1.25
CA PHE A 85 -1.57 -4.72 -1.26
C PHE A 85 -0.04 -4.75 -1.11
N ALA A 86 0.68 -3.93 -1.88
CA ALA A 86 2.13 -3.75 -1.75
C ALA A 86 2.54 -3.35 -0.33
N PHE A 87 1.82 -2.39 0.27
CA PHE A 87 2.06 -1.96 1.64
C PHE A 87 1.82 -3.08 2.67
N GLY A 88 0.77 -3.90 2.47
CA GLY A 88 0.52 -5.09 3.27
C GLY A 88 1.67 -6.09 3.22
N LEU A 89 2.18 -6.37 2.02
CA LEU A 89 3.34 -7.28 1.85
C LEU A 89 4.64 -6.70 2.41
N ILE A 90 4.84 -5.38 2.41
CA ILE A 90 5.99 -4.75 3.08
C ILE A 90 5.89 -4.90 4.60
N ARG A 91 4.68 -4.78 5.16
CA ARG A 91 4.44 -4.89 6.62
C ARG A 91 4.41 -6.34 7.12
N ALA A 92 4.15 -7.30 6.24
CA ALA A 92 4.17 -8.72 6.55
C ALA A 92 5.08 -9.52 5.60
N PRO A 93 6.42 -9.39 5.73
CA PRO A 93 7.38 -10.20 4.96
C PRO A 93 7.11 -11.71 5.02
N TRP A 94 6.57 -12.21 6.14
CA TRP A 94 6.18 -13.62 6.28
C TRP A 94 5.27 -14.06 5.14
N LEU A 95 4.28 -13.25 4.73
CA LEU A 95 3.39 -13.59 3.61
C LEU A 95 4.18 -13.76 2.32
N TRP A 96 5.03 -12.79 1.96
CA TRP A 96 5.83 -12.86 0.74
C TRP A 96 6.77 -14.08 0.71
N GLU A 97 7.41 -14.36 1.84
CA GLU A 97 8.38 -15.46 1.98
C GLU A 97 7.73 -16.85 1.89
N HIS A 98 6.44 -16.97 2.22
CA HIS A 98 5.69 -18.24 2.21
C HIS A 98 4.81 -18.42 0.96
N LEU A 99 4.87 -17.49 0.00
CA LEU A 99 4.21 -17.66 -1.29
C LEU A 99 5.07 -18.48 -2.26
N GLU A 100 4.41 -19.36 -3.00
CA GLU A 100 5.06 -20.13 -4.06
C GLU A 100 5.59 -19.20 -5.17
N GLU A 101 6.64 -19.65 -5.84
CA GLU A 101 7.32 -18.86 -6.89
C GLU A 101 6.41 -18.41 -8.05
N PRO A 102 5.49 -19.26 -8.56
CA PRO A 102 4.51 -18.83 -9.56
C PRO A 102 3.59 -17.69 -9.07
N VAL A 103 3.17 -17.74 -7.81
CA VAL A 103 2.30 -16.71 -7.22
C VAL A 103 3.05 -15.39 -7.08
N ARG A 104 4.32 -15.44 -6.65
CA ARG A 104 5.18 -14.25 -6.59
C ARG A 104 5.39 -13.61 -7.97
N LYS A 105 5.57 -14.40 -9.03
CA LYS A 105 5.64 -13.91 -10.42
C LYS A 105 4.34 -13.23 -10.86
N ASN A 106 3.20 -13.79 -10.48
CA ASN A 106 1.90 -13.21 -10.78
C ASN A 106 1.68 -11.87 -10.06
N ILE A 107 2.08 -11.76 -8.78
CA ILE A 107 2.07 -10.48 -8.03
C ILE A 107 2.94 -9.45 -8.73
N VAL A 108 4.17 -9.81 -9.09
CA VAL A 108 5.10 -8.91 -9.81
C VAL A 108 4.48 -8.44 -11.11
N SER A 109 3.88 -9.35 -11.88
CA SER A 109 3.21 -9.01 -13.14
C SER A 109 2.01 -8.08 -12.92
N ALA A 110 1.20 -8.32 -11.89
CA ALA A 110 0.08 -7.46 -11.51
C ALA A 110 0.53 -6.05 -11.12
N PHE A 111 1.60 -5.93 -10.32
CA PHE A 111 2.17 -4.63 -9.95
C PHE A 111 2.79 -3.89 -11.13
N LEU A 112 3.48 -4.59 -12.03
CA LEU A 112 4.05 -3.97 -13.24
C LEU A 112 2.97 -3.37 -14.15
N ARG A 113 1.78 -3.99 -14.25
CA ARG A 113 0.65 -3.45 -15.03
C ARG A 113 0.17 -2.09 -14.53
N THR A 114 0.33 -1.80 -13.23
CA THR A 114 -0.10 -0.50 -12.67
C THR A 114 0.70 0.67 -13.23
N ARG A 115 1.90 0.43 -13.79
CA ARG A 115 2.75 1.45 -14.42
C ARG A 115 2.09 2.10 -15.64
N GLU A 116 1.12 1.44 -16.28
CA GLU A 116 0.32 2.00 -17.38
C GLU A 116 -0.60 3.15 -16.91
N THR A 117 -0.88 3.24 -15.61
CA THR A 117 -1.70 4.29 -15.03
C THR A 117 -0.85 5.49 -14.67
N LEU A 118 -1.19 6.66 -15.23
CA LEU A 118 -0.60 7.94 -14.83
C LEU A 118 -1.25 8.40 -13.51
N PRO A 119 -0.50 8.51 -12.39
CA PRO A 119 -1.07 9.02 -11.15
C PRO A 119 -1.45 10.49 -11.28
N GLY A 120 -2.50 10.91 -10.59
CA GLY A 120 -2.80 12.33 -10.40
C GLY A 120 -1.67 13.03 -9.65
N TYR A 121 -1.52 14.34 -9.87
CA TYR A 121 -0.53 15.16 -9.18
C TYR A 121 -1.01 15.56 -7.77
N ASN A 122 -1.08 14.55 -6.91
CA ASN A 122 -1.53 14.60 -5.52
C ASN A 122 -1.00 13.33 -4.81
N ASN A 123 -1.64 12.86 -3.74
CA ASN A 123 -1.29 11.63 -3.01
C ASN A 123 -1.15 10.38 -3.90
N TRP A 124 -1.73 10.38 -5.11
CA TRP A 124 -1.61 9.27 -6.04
C TRP A 124 -0.17 8.96 -6.43
N ILE A 125 0.74 9.93 -6.36
CA ILE A 125 2.17 9.68 -6.62
C ILE A 125 2.77 8.75 -5.54
N LEU A 126 2.26 8.78 -4.30
CA LEU A 126 2.69 7.86 -3.24
C LEU A 126 2.17 6.44 -3.48
N PHE A 127 1.01 6.26 -4.11
CA PHE A 127 0.53 4.91 -4.48
C PHE A 127 1.52 4.24 -5.44
N SER A 128 1.97 4.99 -6.45
CA SER A 128 3.03 4.51 -7.34
C SER A 128 4.34 4.27 -6.58
N GLY A 129 4.75 5.20 -5.71
CA GLY A 129 5.98 5.06 -4.91
C GLY A 129 5.97 3.83 -3.99
N MET A 130 4.82 3.48 -3.41
CA MET A 130 4.67 2.33 -2.52
C MET A 130 4.86 1.00 -3.24
N ILE A 131 4.33 0.88 -4.47
CA ILE A 131 4.53 -0.33 -5.30
C ILE A 131 6.01 -0.47 -5.66
N GLU A 132 6.69 0.63 -5.97
CA GLU A 132 8.13 0.61 -6.24
C GLU A 132 8.97 0.34 -4.98
N ALA A 133 8.50 0.76 -3.80
CA ALA A 133 9.10 0.37 -2.53
C ALA A 133 8.96 -1.14 -2.29
N PHE A 134 7.85 -1.77 -2.67
CA PHE A 134 7.72 -3.23 -2.61
C PHE A 134 8.78 -3.92 -3.48
N PHE A 135 8.97 -3.46 -4.72
CA PHE A 135 10.03 -4.00 -5.58
C PHE A 135 11.41 -3.83 -4.93
N ARG A 136 11.67 -2.66 -4.32
CA ARG A 136 12.92 -2.39 -3.60
C ARG A 136 13.14 -3.31 -2.40
N GLN A 137 12.09 -3.56 -1.60
CA GLN A 137 12.14 -4.40 -0.39
C GLN A 137 12.60 -5.82 -0.70
N TYR A 138 12.16 -6.37 -1.84
CA TYR A 138 12.42 -7.74 -2.27
C TYR A 138 13.49 -7.87 -3.36
N ASP A 139 14.32 -6.84 -3.52
CA ASP A 139 15.45 -6.80 -4.46
C ASP A 139 15.05 -7.06 -5.92
N LEU A 140 13.84 -6.62 -6.29
CA LEU A 140 13.32 -6.64 -7.65
C LEU A 140 13.61 -5.31 -8.37
N PRO A 141 13.68 -5.30 -9.72
CA PRO A 141 13.84 -4.06 -10.48
C PRO A 141 12.68 -3.08 -10.24
N TYR A 142 13.01 -1.91 -9.73
CA TYR A 142 12.07 -0.82 -9.46
C TYR A 142 12.39 0.39 -10.34
N ASP A 143 11.42 1.31 -10.47
CA ASP A 143 11.58 2.59 -11.16
C ASP A 143 11.97 3.70 -10.15
N PRO A 144 13.22 4.18 -10.15
CA PRO A 144 13.67 5.20 -9.21
C PRO A 144 12.97 6.53 -9.36
N LEU A 145 12.49 6.87 -10.57
CA LEU A 145 11.87 8.17 -10.83
C LEU A 145 10.54 8.30 -10.09
N ARG A 146 9.73 7.23 -10.08
CA ARG A 146 8.45 7.19 -9.36
C ARG A 146 8.61 7.37 -7.85
N VAL A 147 9.70 6.86 -7.29
CA VAL A 147 10.03 7.00 -5.86
C VAL A 147 10.56 8.39 -5.55
N GLU A 148 11.54 8.86 -6.33
CA GLU A 148 12.16 10.17 -6.13
C GLU A 148 11.14 11.29 -6.24
N TYR A 149 10.24 11.19 -7.21
CA TYR A 149 9.16 12.16 -7.41
C TYR A 149 8.25 12.23 -6.17
N GLY A 150 7.77 11.09 -5.69
CA GLY A 150 6.94 11.03 -4.48
C GLY A 150 7.64 11.59 -3.24
N ILE A 151 8.90 11.23 -3.00
CA ILE A 151 9.65 11.72 -1.85
C ILE A 151 9.85 13.25 -1.94
N ARG A 152 10.27 13.78 -3.09
CA ARG A 152 10.56 15.21 -3.23
C ARG A 152 9.32 16.08 -3.04
N GLU A 153 8.21 15.76 -3.68
CA GLU A 153 7.00 16.57 -3.55
C GLU A 153 6.54 16.67 -2.09
N PHE A 154 6.47 15.54 -1.38
CA PHE A 154 6.02 15.55 0.01
C PHE A 154 7.03 16.19 0.98
N THR A 155 8.33 15.98 0.78
CA THR A 155 9.35 16.48 1.72
C THR A 155 9.78 17.92 1.47
N GLN A 156 9.61 18.43 0.24
CA GLN A 156 10.11 19.75 -0.16
C GLN A 156 9.02 20.75 -0.53
N HIS A 157 7.85 20.30 -1.00
CA HIS A 157 6.84 21.19 -1.59
C HIS A 157 5.49 21.15 -0.87
N TRP A 158 5.07 19.99 -0.38
CA TRP A 158 3.72 19.78 0.15
C TRP A 158 3.64 19.70 1.66
N TYR A 159 4.75 19.88 2.39
CA TYR A 159 4.67 20.08 3.84
C TYR A 159 4.14 21.49 4.14
N VAL A 160 2.96 21.59 4.76
CA VAL A 160 2.29 22.88 5.03
C VAL A 160 2.41 23.34 6.48
N GLY A 161 3.06 22.54 7.34
CA GLY A 161 3.25 22.87 8.75
C GLY A 161 2.38 22.03 9.69
N ASP A 162 2.72 22.11 10.99
CA ASP A 162 1.99 21.48 12.09
C ASP A 162 1.66 19.98 11.89
N GLY A 163 2.59 19.20 11.33
CA GLY A 163 2.36 17.77 11.09
C GLY A 163 1.53 17.46 9.84
N MET A 164 1.12 18.46 9.06
CA MET A 164 0.22 18.29 7.92
C MET A 164 0.94 18.42 6.58
N TYR A 165 0.52 17.60 5.61
CA TYR A 165 0.87 17.71 4.21
C TYR A 165 -0.35 18.14 3.39
N SER A 166 -0.13 18.91 2.32
CA SER A 166 -1.12 19.14 1.27
C SER A 166 -1.25 17.91 0.36
N ASP A 167 -2.41 17.81 -0.30
CA ASP A 167 -2.70 16.76 -1.25
C ASP A 167 -2.53 17.28 -2.69
N GLY A 168 -1.28 17.56 -3.05
CA GLY A 168 -0.97 18.34 -4.24
C GLY A 168 -0.85 19.84 -3.94
N ASN A 169 -1.14 20.67 -4.95
CA ASN A 169 -1.04 22.13 -4.83
C ASN A 169 -2.09 22.77 -3.92
N ASN A 170 -3.13 22.02 -3.56
CA ASN A 170 -4.21 22.51 -2.70
C ASN A 170 -4.17 21.76 -1.36
N PHE A 171 -4.34 22.52 -0.28
CA PHE A 171 -4.47 21.93 1.04
C PHE A 171 -5.91 21.45 1.26
N HIS A 172 -6.04 20.20 1.71
CA HIS A 172 -7.29 19.61 2.13
C HIS A 172 -7.11 19.05 3.54
N PHE A 173 -7.98 19.47 4.47
CA PHE A 173 -7.99 18.93 5.82
C PHE A 173 -8.92 17.71 5.88
N ASP A 174 -8.37 16.55 5.51
CA ASP A 174 -9.10 15.30 5.46
C ASP A 174 -8.28 14.12 6.02
N TYR A 175 -8.85 12.92 5.93
CA TYR A 175 -8.27 11.71 6.50
C TYR A 175 -7.05 11.18 5.74
N TYR A 176 -6.72 11.70 4.55
CA TYR A 176 -5.62 11.16 3.73
C TYR A 176 -4.26 11.35 4.39
N ASN A 177 -4.08 12.40 5.19
CA ASN A 177 -2.85 12.57 5.97
C ASN A 177 -2.59 11.34 6.86
N GLY A 178 -3.61 10.87 7.59
CA GLY A 178 -3.48 9.77 8.53
C GLY A 178 -3.50 8.37 7.91
N ILE A 179 -4.26 8.16 6.82
CA ILE A 179 -4.43 6.82 6.24
C ILE A 179 -3.54 6.53 5.03
N VAL A 180 -3.04 7.57 4.33
CA VAL A 180 -2.17 7.43 3.16
C VAL A 180 -0.84 8.13 3.36
N ILE A 181 -0.82 9.45 3.49
CA ILE A 181 0.41 10.25 3.32
C ILE A 181 1.46 9.87 4.37
N HIS A 182 1.14 9.98 5.66
CA HIS A 182 2.09 9.64 6.73
C HIS A 182 2.53 8.17 6.68
N PRO A 183 1.61 7.17 6.64
CA PRO A 183 2.00 5.76 6.57
C PRO A 183 2.85 5.44 5.34
N TYR A 184 2.49 5.98 4.17
CA TYR A 184 3.17 5.65 2.92
C TYR A 184 4.55 6.27 2.85
N LEU A 185 4.66 7.58 3.12
CA LEU A 185 5.93 8.28 3.10
C LEU A 185 6.92 7.65 4.08
N THR A 186 6.46 7.33 5.28
CA THR A 186 7.28 6.67 6.31
C THR A 186 7.80 5.32 5.82
N ALA A 187 6.91 4.45 5.34
CA ALA A 187 7.29 3.10 4.91
C ALA A 187 8.20 3.11 3.68
N ILE A 188 7.95 3.99 2.69
CA ILE A 188 8.84 4.17 1.53
C ILE A 188 10.23 4.58 2.01
N LEU A 189 10.34 5.61 2.85
CA LEU A 189 11.63 6.08 3.37
C LEU A 189 12.36 5.01 4.18
N GLU A 190 11.65 4.18 4.94
CA GLU A 190 12.25 3.06 5.68
C GLU A 190 12.86 2.01 4.76
N VAL A 191 12.11 1.56 3.75
CA VAL A 191 12.58 0.55 2.80
C VAL A 191 13.86 1.01 2.11
N PHE A 192 13.88 2.26 1.63
CA PHE A 192 15.04 2.79 0.92
C PHE A 192 16.25 3.06 1.83
N ASN A 193 16.02 3.53 3.06
CA ASN A 193 17.11 3.78 4.01
C ASN A 193 17.75 2.51 4.56
N ARG A 194 16.99 1.41 4.72
CA ARG A 194 17.55 0.12 5.14
C ARG A 194 18.64 -0.40 4.22
N LYS A 195 18.55 -0.09 2.91
CA LYS A 195 19.51 -0.56 1.91
C LYS A 195 20.68 0.40 1.72
N ASN A 196 20.43 1.70 1.47
CA ASN A 196 21.46 2.63 1.02
C ASN A 196 21.57 3.94 1.87
N ARG A 197 20.71 4.15 2.88
CA ARG A 197 20.67 5.37 3.72
C ARG A 197 20.58 6.72 2.99
N ASN A 198 20.23 6.73 1.70
CA ASN A 198 20.20 7.92 0.85
C ASN A 198 19.16 8.98 1.28
N TYR A 199 18.14 8.58 2.04
CA TYR A 199 17.04 9.45 2.47
C TYR A 199 17.02 9.65 3.99
N SER A 200 18.19 9.61 4.64
CA SER A 200 18.27 9.68 6.11
C SER A 200 17.74 11.01 6.65
N ARG A 201 17.97 12.11 5.92
CA ARG A 201 17.49 13.44 6.28
C ARG A 201 15.97 13.51 6.17
N GLU A 202 15.44 13.08 5.03
CA GLU A 202 14.02 13.05 4.70
C GLU A 202 13.26 12.18 5.70
N LYS A 203 13.82 11.02 6.08
CA LYS A 203 13.25 10.15 7.12
C LYS A 203 13.20 10.82 8.49
N SER A 204 14.30 11.44 8.92
CA SER A 204 14.32 12.14 10.20
C SER A 204 13.31 13.30 10.25
N GLN A 205 13.14 14.00 9.13
CA GLN A 205 12.15 15.06 8.99
C GLN A 205 10.73 14.48 9.03
N ALA A 206 10.44 13.47 8.20
CA ALA A 206 9.14 12.81 8.16
C ALA A 206 8.74 12.24 9.53
N ASP A 207 9.67 11.66 10.29
CA ASP A 207 9.42 11.14 11.64
C ASP A 207 9.04 12.25 12.63
N THR A 208 9.67 13.41 12.52
CA THR A 208 9.34 14.58 13.35
C THR A 208 7.93 15.08 13.03
N ILE A 209 7.60 15.18 11.74
CA ILE A 209 6.30 15.62 11.26
C ILE A 209 5.21 14.61 11.65
N ALA A 210 5.46 13.31 11.52
CA ALA A 210 4.55 12.24 11.90
C ALA A 210 4.26 12.23 13.41
N ARG A 211 5.28 12.46 14.26
CA ARG A 211 5.08 12.60 15.72
C ARG A 211 4.18 13.80 16.05
N ARG A 212 4.36 14.92 15.35
CA ARG A 212 3.49 16.08 15.55
C ARG A 212 2.04 15.77 15.12
N TYR A 213 1.87 15.10 13.99
CA TYR A 213 0.54 14.69 13.53
C TYR A 213 -0.16 13.72 14.49
N ALA A 214 0.58 12.76 15.07
CA ALA A 214 0.04 11.83 16.07
C ALA A 214 -0.54 12.57 17.30
N GLN A 215 0.11 13.64 17.77
CA GLN A 215 -0.41 14.47 18.86
C GLN A 215 -1.75 15.14 18.52
N ILE A 216 -2.00 15.43 17.24
CA ILE A 216 -3.28 16.02 16.78
C ILE A 216 -4.38 14.97 16.75
N GLN A 217 -4.04 13.70 16.47
CA GLN A 217 -5.01 12.60 16.46
C GLN A 217 -5.39 12.12 17.87
N GLU A 218 -4.49 12.28 18.83
CA GLU A 218 -4.65 11.78 20.21
C GLU A 218 -5.10 12.86 21.22
N GLY A 219 -5.05 14.15 20.85
CA GLY A 219 -5.40 15.28 21.71
C GLY A 219 -6.83 15.76 21.56
#